data_AF-A0A971I5H2-F1
#
_entry.id   AF-A0A971I5H2-F1
#
_cell.length_a   1.000
_cell.length_b   1.000
_cell.length_c   1.000
_cell.angle_alpha   90.00
_cell.angle_beta   90.00
_cell.angle_gamma   90.00
#
_symmetry.space_group_name_H-M   'P 1'
#
loop_
_entity.id
_entity.type
_entity.pdbx_description
1 polymer ?
#
loop_
_entity_poly.entity_id
_entity_poly.type
_entity_poly.pdbx_seq_one_letter_code
_entity_poly.pdbx_strand_id
1 'polypeptide(L)'
;EGFSGHADRDGLLEWISGFRKKPARVFLVHGEEDSKEAFAKIVKDTLGYDCTIVRGNSEYTLSKDTVISVEEAMIERISPEALRQIKSRISSIHDDLEKILYHTHLAVGSGLSAQQIIEIGNIVLELEKHTLNLGSAVTREDR
;
A
#
# COMPACT_ATOMS: atom_id res chain seq x y z
N GLU A 1 -7.25 1.50 36.53
CA GLU A 1 -5.81 1.30 36.28
C GLU A 1 -5.20 2.67 36.04
N GLY A 2 -4.16 3.08 36.78
CA GLY A 2 -3.81 4.51 36.91
C GLY A 2 -2.34 4.80 37.21
N PHE A 3 -1.40 4.03 36.65
CA PHE A 3 0.03 4.23 36.90
C PHE A 3 0.88 4.49 35.64
N SER A 4 0.26 4.63 34.46
CA SER A 4 1.01 4.85 33.21
C SER A 4 1.35 6.31 32.91
N GLY A 5 0.72 7.28 33.57
CA GLY A 5 0.89 8.72 33.26
C GLY A 5 0.29 9.17 31.91
N HIS A 6 -0.18 8.25 31.08
CA HIS A 6 -0.91 8.55 29.85
C HIS A 6 -2.40 8.79 30.13
N ALA A 7 -2.99 9.74 29.41
CA ALA A 7 -4.44 9.87 29.36
C ALA A 7 -5.04 8.62 28.71
N ASP A 8 -6.19 8.18 29.20
CA ASP A 8 -6.97 7.15 28.54
C ASP A 8 -7.67 7.72 27.30
N ARG A 9 -8.40 6.85 26.59
CA ARG A 9 -9.14 7.22 25.37
C ARG A 9 -10.06 8.43 25.59
N ASP A 10 -10.81 8.43 26.69
CA ASP A 10 -11.84 9.44 26.94
C ASP A 10 -11.18 10.77 27.33
N GLY A 11 -10.11 10.73 28.12
CA GLY A 11 -9.28 11.89 28.42
C GLY A 11 -8.60 12.49 27.18
N LEU A 12 -8.15 11.66 26.23
CA LEU A 12 -7.61 12.15 24.96
C LEU A 12 -8.69 12.83 24.10
N LEU A 13 -9.91 12.29 24.06
CA LEU A 13 -11.02 12.93 23.35
C LEU A 13 -11.41 14.26 23.98
N GLU A 14 -11.49 14.33 25.31
CA GLU A 14 -11.75 15.56 26.03
C GLU A 14 -10.68 16.60 25.71
N TRP A 15 -9.40 16.20 25.75
CA TRP A 15 -8.28 17.07 25.41
C TRP A 15 -8.36 17.64 23.99
N ILE A 16 -8.68 16.80 22.98
CA ILE A 16 -8.85 17.24 21.59
C ILE A 16 -10.07 18.18 21.45
N SER A 17 -11.15 17.94 22.20
CA SER A 17 -12.34 18.79 22.15
C SER A 17 -12.11 20.20 22.71
N GLY A 18 -11.08 20.38 23.55
CA GLY A 18 -10.76 21.66 24.20
C GLY A 18 -10.17 22.73 23.28
N PHE A 19 -9.81 22.41 22.03
CA PHE A 19 -9.22 23.38 21.10
C PHE A 19 -10.25 24.41 20.62
N ARG A 20 -10.07 25.67 21.00
CA ARG A 20 -10.94 26.80 20.57
C ARG A 20 -10.99 27.00 19.06
N LYS A 21 -9.86 26.80 18.38
CA LYS A 21 -9.77 26.81 16.93
C LYS A 21 -9.56 25.37 16.47
N LYS A 22 -10.50 24.86 15.67
CA LYS A 22 -10.42 23.53 15.03
C LYS A 22 -9.03 23.35 14.38
N PRO A 23 -8.24 22.35 14.82
CA PRO A 23 -7.04 21.97 14.11
C PRO A 23 -7.36 21.61 12.66
N ALA A 24 -6.51 22.03 11.72
CA ALA A 24 -6.65 21.65 10.31
C ALA A 24 -6.40 20.15 10.09
N ARG A 25 -5.53 19.56 10.91
CA ARG A 25 -5.23 18.13 10.93
C ARG A 25 -4.71 17.68 12.28
N VAL A 26 -4.96 16.42 12.63
CA VAL A 26 -4.40 15.75 13.81
C VAL A 26 -3.49 14.62 13.34
N PHE A 27 -2.30 14.49 13.92
CA PHE A 27 -1.38 13.38 13.62
C PHE A 27 -1.30 12.46 14.83
N LEU A 28 -1.54 11.17 14.62
CA LEU A 28 -1.38 10.13 15.62
C LEU A 28 -0.02 9.46 15.42
N VAL A 29 0.87 9.62 16.39
CA VAL A 29 2.27 9.22 16.28
C VAL A 29 2.58 7.98 17.12
N HIS A 30 2.39 8.06 18.43
CA HIS A 30 2.79 7.02 19.37
C HIS A 30 1.59 6.14 19.71
N GLY A 31 1.79 4.82 19.70
CA GLY A 31 0.77 3.83 19.99
C GLY A 31 0.84 2.65 19.01
N GLU A 32 0.25 1.53 19.41
CA GLU A 32 0.07 0.39 18.53
C GLU A 32 -0.81 0.75 17.34
N GLU A 33 -0.60 0.09 16.20
CA GLU A 33 -1.26 0.45 14.94
C GLU A 33 -2.79 0.37 15.05
N ASP A 34 -3.30 -0.76 15.54
CA ASP A 34 -4.72 -0.99 15.76
C ASP A 34 -5.34 0.03 16.72
N SER A 35 -4.57 0.44 17.75
CA SER A 35 -5.00 1.45 18.71
C SER A 35 -5.10 2.84 18.07
N LYS A 36 -4.14 3.21 17.21
CA LYS A 36 -4.17 4.49 16.46
C LYS A 36 -5.35 4.50 15.47
N GLU A 37 -5.58 3.41 14.74
CA GLU A 37 -6.69 3.27 13.79
C GLU A 37 -8.05 3.38 14.48
N ALA A 38 -8.24 2.63 15.58
CA ALA A 38 -9.44 2.70 16.38
C ALA A 38 -9.68 4.11 16.92
N PHE A 39 -8.64 4.75 17.47
CA PHE A 39 -8.75 6.09 18.02
C PHE A 39 -9.04 7.16 16.96
N ALA A 40 -8.39 7.09 15.79
CA ALA A 40 -8.65 7.98 14.66
C ALA A 40 -10.13 7.95 14.24
N LYS A 41 -10.71 6.74 14.15
CA LYS A 41 -12.13 6.57 13.84
C LYS A 41 -13.02 7.22 14.89
N ILE A 42 -12.74 7.01 16.17
CA ILE A 42 -13.53 7.59 17.27
C ILE A 42 -13.43 9.13 17.26
N VAL A 43 -12.25 9.70 17.01
CA VAL A 43 -12.06 11.14 16.88
C VAL A 43 -12.85 11.70 15.69
N LYS A 44 -12.88 11.01 14.56
CA LYS A 44 -13.69 11.40 13.39
C LYS A 44 -15.18 11.35 13.70
N ASP A 45 -15.66 10.23 14.26
CA ASP A 45 -17.08 10.01 14.54
C ASP A 45 -17.61 10.96 15.61
N THR A 46 -16.79 11.28 16.62
CA THR A 46 -17.20 12.08 17.79
C THR A 46 -17.00 13.57 17.57
N LEU A 47 -15.87 13.97 16.98
CA LEU A 47 -15.45 15.38 16.90
C LEU A 47 -15.33 15.90 15.47
N GLY A 48 -15.45 15.03 14.46
CA GLY A 48 -15.36 15.40 13.05
C GLY A 48 -13.95 15.86 12.62
N TYR A 49 -12.90 15.49 13.36
CA TYR A 49 -11.51 15.77 12.96
C TYR A 49 -10.97 14.64 12.09
N ASP A 50 -10.19 15.01 11.08
CA ASP A 50 -9.41 14.07 10.29
C ASP A 50 -8.06 13.83 10.95
N CYS A 51 -7.78 12.56 11.22
CA CYS A 51 -6.52 12.09 11.80
C CYS A 51 -5.66 11.43 10.73
N THR A 52 -4.39 11.82 10.63
CA THR A 52 -3.37 11.10 9.88
C THR A 52 -2.63 10.19 10.84
N ILE A 53 -2.59 8.90 10.53
CA ILE A 53 -1.83 7.92 11.31
C ILE A 53 -0.42 7.88 10.76
N VAL A 54 0.55 8.28 11.57
CA VAL A 54 1.95 8.29 11.17
C VAL A 54 2.51 6.87 11.31
N ARG A 55 3.15 6.38 10.25
CA ARG A 55 3.77 5.04 10.17
C ARG A 55 5.26 5.18 9.86
N GLY A 56 6.08 4.39 10.55
CA GLY A 56 7.53 4.37 10.34
C GLY A 56 8.18 5.77 10.34
N ASN A 57 9.15 5.96 9.47
CA ASN A 57 9.77 7.26 9.20
C ASN A 57 8.99 7.97 8.09
N SER A 58 8.04 8.82 8.45
CA SER A 58 7.27 9.65 7.50
C SER A 58 7.77 11.10 7.46
N GLU A 59 7.68 11.74 6.29
CA GLU A 59 7.85 13.18 6.11
C GLU A 59 6.55 13.83 5.60
N TYR A 60 6.20 14.99 6.14
CA TYR A 60 4.98 15.73 5.80
C TYR A 60 5.28 17.19 5.51
N THR A 61 4.71 17.72 4.43
CA THR A 61 4.70 19.17 4.16
C THR A 61 3.39 19.76 4.66
N LEU A 62 3.47 20.76 5.53
CA LEU A 62 2.31 21.47 6.07
C LEU A 62 2.03 22.73 5.23
N SER A 63 1.16 22.61 4.23
CA SER A 63 0.66 23.77 3.49
C SER A 63 -0.71 24.21 4.04
N LYS A 64 -1.13 25.46 3.79
CA LYS A 64 -2.35 26.05 4.40
C LYS A 64 -3.64 25.24 4.16
N ASP A 65 -3.68 24.44 3.09
CA ASP A 65 -4.92 23.80 2.62
C ASP A 65 -4.81 22.26 2.51
N THR A 66 -3.61 21.69 2.53
CA THR A 66 -3.42 20.24 2.47
C THR A 66 -2.17 19.79 3.23
N VAL A 67 -2.31 18.70 3.97
CA VAL A 67 -1.20 17.86 4.42
C VAL A 67 -1.20 16.63 3.51
N ILE A 68 -0.07 16.37 2.88
CA ILE A 68 0.14 15.22 2.02
C ILE A 68 1.45 14.58 2.49
N SER A 69 1.51 13.26 2.59
CA SER A 69 2.81 12.60 2.77
C SER A 69 3.66 12.82 1.49
N VAL A 70 4.99 12.76 1.62
CA VAL A 70 5.86 12.86 0.44
C VAL A 70 5.54 11.77 -0.60
N GLU A 71 5.17 10.58 -0.15
CA GLU A 71 4.77 9.45 -1.00
C GLU A 71 3.44 9.70 -1.71
N GLU A 72 2.41 10.14 -0.98
CA GLU A 72 1.10 10.49 -1.55
C GLU A 72 1.23 11.61 -2.60
N ALA A 73 2.10 12.60 -2.35
CA ALA A 73 2.38 13.66 -3.31
C ALA A 73 3.12 13.15 -4.56
N MET A 74 3.95 12.11 -4.44
CA MET A 74 4.56 11.45 -5.61
C MET A 74 3.52 10.64 -6.42
N ILE A 75 2.61 9.95 -5.73
CA ILE A 75 1.53 9.18 -6.38
C ILE A 75 0.56 10.12 -7.10
N GLU A 76 0.18 11.25 -6.51
CA GLU A 76 -0.68 12.26 -7.17
C GLU A 76 -0.03 12.86 -8.43
N ARG A 77 1.31 12.86 -8.54
CA ARG A 77 2.02 13.28 -9.75
C ARG A 77 1.98 12.23 -10.86
N ILE A 78 1.60 11.00 -10.56
CA ILE A 78 1.33 9.97 -11.57
C ILE A 78 -0.05 10.24 -12.15
N SER A 79 -0.13 10.43 -13.47
CA SER A 79 -1.43 10.72 -14.09
C SER A 79 -2.40 9.53 -13.87
N PRO A 80 -3.69 9.79 -13.59
CA PRO A 80 -4.69 8.73 -13.47
C PRO A 80 -4.73 7.80 -14.69
N GLU A 81 -4.40 8.35 -15.85
CA GLU A 81 -4.28 7.61 -17.11
C GLU A 81 -3.09 6.64 -17.10
N ALA A 82 -1.93 7.04 -16.58
CA ALA A 82 -0.77 6.14 -16.45
C ALA A 82 -1.07 4.96 -15.51
N LEU A 83 -1.73 5.21 -14.38
CA LEU A 83 -2.17 4.15 -13.45
C LEU A 83 -3.18 3.20 -14.11
N ARG A 84 -4.15 3.75 -14.85
CA ARG A 84 -5.14 2.94 -15.56
C ARG A 84 -4.49 2.09 -16.65
N GLN A 85 -3.51 2.63 -17.37
CA GLN A 85 -2.76 1.89 -18.38
C GLN A 85 -1.93 0.76 -17.78
N ILE A 86 -1.26 1.00 -16.65
CA ILE A 86 -0.50 -0.04 -15.94
C ILE A 86 -1.43 -1.16 -15.48
N LYS A 87 -2.57 -0.83 -14.84
CA LYS A 87 -3.57 -1.83 -14.43
C LYS A 87 -4.10 -2.66 -15.61
N SER A 88 -4.42 -2.00 -16.72
CA SER A 88 -4.90 -2.67 -17.94
C SER A 88 -3.84 -3.64 -18.47
N ARG A 89 -2.58 -3.20 -18.56
CA ARG A 89 -1.46 -4.05 -19.03
C ARG A 89 -1.23 -5.26 -18.13
N ILE A 90 -1.31 -5.09 -16.81
CA ILE A 90 -1.17 -6.21 -15.86
C ILE A 90 -2.28 -7.24 -16.10
N SER A 91 -3.53 -6.79 -16.29
CA SER A 91 -4.65 -7.69 -16.58
C SER A 91 -4.44 -8.45 -17.89
N SER A 92 -4.00 -7.78 -18.96
CA SER A 92 -3.71 -8.45 -20.23
C SER A 92 -2.57 -9.46 -20.12
N ILE A 93 -1.49 -9.11 -19.41
CA ILE A 93 -0.36 -10.02 -19.17
C ILE A 93 -0.81 -11.26 -18.39
N HIS A 94 -1.70 -11.10 -17.41
CA HIS A 94 -2.26 -12.22 -16.67
C HIS A 94 -3.01 -13.20 -17.59
N ASP A 95 -3.95 -12.67 -18.39
CA ASP A 95 -4.76 -13.48 -19.33
C ASP A 95 -3.88 -14.20 -20.37
N ASP A 96 -2.84 -13.52 -20.86
CA ASP A 96 -1.92 -14.09 -21.85
C ASP A 96 -1.02 -15.17 -21.24
N LEU A 97 -0.47 -14.92 -20.05
CA LEU A 97 0.34 -15.91 -19.32
C LEU A 97 -0.49 -17.15 -18.96
N GLU A 98 -1.74 -17.00 -18.54
CA GLU A 98 -2.62 -18.13 -18.26
C GLU A 98 -2.78 -19.04 -19.48
N LYS A 99 -3.08 -18.46 -20.65
CA LYS A 99 -3.20 -19.21 -21.91
C LYS A 99 -1.89 -19.88 -22.32
N ILE A 100 -0.77 -19.15 -22.24
CA ILE A 100 0.55 -19.67 -22.62
C ILE A 100 0.95 -20.84 -21.71
N LEU A 101 0.81 -20.68 -20.40
CA LEU A 101 1.16 -21.72 -19.43
C LEU A 101 0.25 -22.95 -19.58
N TYR A 102 -1.04 -22.75 -19.82
CA TYR A 102 -1.97 -23.84 -20.12
C TYR A 102 -1.57 -24.62 -21.37
N HIS A 103 -1.30 -23.94 -22.49
CA HIS A 103 -0.87 -24.61 -23.72
C HIS A 103 0.51 -25.27 -23.59
N THR A 104 1.45 -24.64 -22.90
CA THR A 104 2.79 -25.19 -22.68
C THR A 104 2.72 -26.45 -21.83
N HIS A 105 1.89 -26.46 -20.78
CA HIS A 105 1.67 -27.64 -19.94
C HIS A 105 1.14 -28.83 -20.76
N LEU A 106 0.16 -28.59 -21.64
CA LEU A 106 -0.37 -29.62 -22.55
C LEU A 106 0.69 -30.13 -23.54
N ALA A 107 1.52 -29.23 -24.09
CA ALA A 107 2.52 -29.57 -25.10
C ALA A 107 3.69 -30.37 -24.52
N VAL A 108 4.13 -30.08 -23.29
CA VAL A 108 5.25 -30.78 -22.62
C VAL A 108 4.97 -32.28 -22.40
N GLY A 109 3.71 -32.70 -22.41
CA GLY A 109 3.30 -34.11 -22.34
C GLY A 109 3.31 -34.87 -23.67
N SER A 110 3.58 -34.22 -24.81
CA SER A 110 3.44 -34.81 -26.15
C SER A 110 4.55 -34.37 -27.11
N GLY A 111 5.41 -35.32 -27.50
CA GLY A 111 6.19 -35.26 -28.75
C GLY A 111 7.14 -34.07 -28.97
N LEU A 112 7.52 -33.32 -27.93
CA LEU A 112 8.49 -32.22 -28.07
C LEU A 112 9.90 -32.73 -28.31
N SER A 113 10.65 -31.99 -29.14
CA SER A 113 12.09 -32.23 -29.31
C SER A 113 12.88 -31.73 -28.09
N ALA A 114 14.07 -32.31 -27.87
CA ALA A 114 14.98 -31.88 -26.80
C ALA A 114 15.33 -30.38 -26.88
N GLN A 115 15.46 -29.83 -28.09
CA GLN A 115 15.75 -28.41 -28.29
C GLN A 115 14.60 -27.51 -27.78
N GLN A 116 13.36 -27.90 -28.05
CA GLN A 116 12.17 -27.17 -27.59
C GLN A 116 12.04 -27.21 -26.06
N ILE A 117 12.37 -28.33 -25.44
CA ILE A 117 12.36 -28.46 -23.97
C ILE A 117 13.39 -27.52 -23.33
N ILE A 118 14.61 -27.45 -23.90
CA ILE A 118 15.66 -26.55 -23.41
C ILE A 118 15.23 -25.08 -23.56
N GLU A 119 14.64 -24.72 -24.70
CA GLU A 119 14.15 -23.36 -24.95
C GLU A 119 13.04 -22.96 -23.97
N ILE A 120 12.04 -23.83 -23.77
CA ILE A 120 10.97 -23.62 -22.79
C ILE A 120 11.56 -23.45 -21.39
N GLY A 121 12.52 -24.29 -20.99
CA GLY A 121 13.18 -24.21 -19.69
C GLY A 121 13.87 -22.86 -19.45
N ASN A 122 14.59 -22.34 -20.44
CA ASN A 122 15.24 -21.03 -20.33
C ASN A 122 14.23 -19.88 -20.17
N ILE A 123 13.11 -19.92 -20.91
CA ILE A 123 12.05 -18.92 -20.81
C ILE A 123 11.39 -18.95 -19.43
N VAL A 124 11.12 -20.15 -18.90
CA VAL A 124 10.56 -20.30 -17.54
C VAL A 124 11.48 -19.69 -16.49
N LEU A 125 12.79 -19.92 -16.58
CA LEU A 125 13.77 -19.34 -15.64
C LEU A 125 13.77 -17.80 -15.66
N GLU A 126 13.71 -17.17 -16.83
CA GLU A 126 13.62 -15.70 -16.89
C GLU A 126 12.27 -15.18 -16.37
N LEU A 127 11.16 -15.88 -16.63
CA LEU A 127 9.85 -15.53 -16.07
C LEU A 127 9.84 -15.59 -14.53
N GLU A 128 10.46 -16.62 -13.93
CA GLU A 128 10.59 -16.73 -12.47
C GLU A 128 11.35 -15.54 -11.88
N LYS A 129 12.49 -15.20 -12.50
CA LYS A 129 13.29 -14.03 -12.10
C LYS A 129 12.51 -12.72 -12.20
N HIS A 130 11.77 -12.51 -13.29
CA HIS A 130 10.95 -11.31 -13.45
C HIS A 130 9.80 -11.26 -12.43
N THR A 131 9.20 -12.40 -12.09
CA THR A 131 8.15 -12.48 -11.07
C THR A 131 8.67 -12.12 -9.69
N LEU A 132 9.86 -12.61 -9.31
CA LEU A 132 10.52 -12.24 -8.06
C LEU A 132 10.87 -10.74 -8.00
N ASN A 133 11.35 -10.17 -9.11
CA ASN A 133 11.65 -8.74 -9.19
C ASN A 133 10.38 -7.89 -9.07
N LEU A 134 9.27 -8.30 -9.70
CA LEU A 134 7.99 -7.61 -9.58
C LEU A 134 7.44 -7.71 -8.15
N GLY A 135 7.49 -8.89 -7.53
CA GLY A 135 7.07 -9.08 -6.14
C GLY A 135 7.89 -8.24 -5.15
N SER A 136 9.21 -8.14 -5.36
CA SER A 136 10.07 -7.28 -4.52
C SER A 136 9.84 -5.79 -4.76
N ALA A 137 9.44 -5.37 -5.96
CA ALA A 137 9.06 -3.98 -6.24
C ALA A 137 7.77 -3.59 -5.53
N VAL A 138 6.78 -4.50 -5.46
CA VAL A 138 5.50 -4.28 -4.76
C VAL A 138 5.66 -4.35 -3.24
N THR A 139 6.50 -5.24 -2.72
CA THR A 139 6.71 -5.39 -1.26
C THR A 139 7.70 -4.41 -0.66
N ARG A 140 8.41 -3.62 -1.49
CA ARG A 140 9.27 -2.52 -1.02
C ARG A 140 8.49 -1.36 -0.41
N GLU A 141 7.16 -1.31 -0.59
CA GLU A 141 6.27 -0.30 0.01
C GLU A 141 5.87 -0.61 1.47
N ASP A 142 6.22 -1.78 2.03
CA ASP A 142 5.78 -2.24 3.37
C ASP A 142 6.89 -2.31 4.45
N ARG A 143 8.01 -1.58 4.33
CA ARG A 143 9.09 -1.57 5.35
C ARG A 143 9.49 -0.18 5.84
#